data_AF-A0A101WL82-F1
#
_entry.id   AF-A0A101WL82-F1
#
_cell.length_a   1.000
_cell.length_b   1.000
_cell.length_c   1.000
_cell.angle_alpha   90.00
_cell.angle_beta   90.00
_cell.angle_gamma   90.00
#
_symmetry.space_group_name_H-M   'P 1'
#
loop_
_entity.id
_entity.type
_entity.pdbx_description
1 polymer ?
#
loop_
_entity_poly.entity_id
_entity_poly.type
_entity_poly.pdbx_seq_one_letter_code
_entity_poly.pdbx_strand_id
1 'polypeptide(L)'
;MEILKEVSLLNKERIIISNPEKYMRVDIRNLNYDDGEGLAGYNGNVVVGYGDEALDIFFLSINKVKNEDMDTICEKVMEQFGQGGKLINLIIYNGDATIYNLNEEDYPEHSN
;
A
#
# COMPACT_ATOMS: atom_id res chain seq x y z
N MET A 1 -15.09 -16.31 11.69
CA MET A 1 -14.59 -15.07 11.09
C MET A 1 -15.77 -14.38 10.43
N GLU A 2 -16.33 -13.36 11.09
CA GLU A 2 -17.44 -12.61 10.49
C GLU A 2 -16.87 -11.60 9.50
N ILE A 3 -17.11 -11.86 8.22
CA ILE A 3 -16.85 -10.90 7.15
C ILE A 3 -17.86 -9.78 7.36
N LEU A 4 -17.39 -8.62 7.80
CA LEU A 4 -18.20 -7.41 7.87
C LEU A 4 -18.64 -7.05 6.45
N LYS A 5 -19.89 -7.48 6.16
CA LYS A 5 -20.86 -6.99 5.19
C LYS A 5 -20.32 -5.98 4.17
N GLU A 6 -20.29 -6.42 2.92
CA GLU A 6 -20.21 -5.63 1.68
C GLU A 6 -20.48 -4.14 1.89
N VAL A 7 -19.42 -3.36 2.05
CA VAL A 7 -19.52 -1.93 1.82
C VAL A 7 -19.20 -1.73 0.35
N SER A 8 -20.24 -1.43 -0.42
CA SER A 8 -20.22 -0.98 -1.81
C SER A 8 -19.45 0.36 -1.96
N LEU A 9 -18.16 0.34 -1.64
CA LEU A 9 -17.20 1.43 -1.84
C LEU A 9 -16.27 1.14 -3.04
N LEU A 10 -16.73 0.31 -3.98
CA LEU A 10 -16.11 0.02 -5.28
C LEU A 10 -16.16 1.25 -6.20
N ASN A 11 -15.43 2.31 -5.84
CA ASN A 11 -15.02 3.39 -6.74
C ASN A 11 -14.05 4.33 -6.01
N LYS A 12 -12.92 3.82 -5.51
CA LYS A 12 -11.90 4.68 -4.92
C LYS A 12 -10.67 4.77 -5.82
N GLU A 13 -10.81 5.57 -6.89
CA GLU A 13 -9.71 6.18 -7.66
C GLU A 13 -8.96 7.26 -6.84
N ARG A 14 -9.15 7.31 -5.52
CA ARG A 14 -8.74 8.44 -4.67
C ARG A 14 -8.30 7.95 -3.31
N ILE A 15 -7.14 8.43 -2.86
CA ILE A 15 -6.66 8.30 -1.48
C ILE A 15 -7.10 9.56 -0.72
N ILE A 16 -7.75 9.37 0.44
CA ILE A 16 -8.14 10.47 1.34
C ILE A 16 -7.37 10.31 2.64
N ILE A 17 -6.55 11.32 2.97
CA ILE A 17 -5.84 11.41 4.25
C ILE A 17 -6.65 12.34 5.15
N SER A 18 -7.29 11.80 6.19
CA SER A 18 -8.19 12.56 7.07
C SER A 18 -7.48 13.35 8.17
N ASN A 19 -6.25 12.95 8.54
CA ASN A 19 -5.46 13.56 9.61
C ASN A 19 -4.08 14.00 9.07
N PRO A 20 -4.01 14.93 8.10
CA PRO A 20 -2.74 15.31 7.48
C PRO A 20 -1.77 15.98 8.47
N GLU A 21 -2.26 16.57 9.56
CA GLU A 21 -1.48 17.25 10.59
C GLU A 21 -0.52 16.33 11.37
N LYS A 22 -0.73 15.00 11.32
CA LYS A 22 0.20 14.04 11.92
C LYS A 22 1.50 13.88 11.12
N TYR A 23 1.53 14.38 9.88
CA TYR A 23 2.69 14.32 9.01
C TYR A 23 3.39 15.67 8.97
N MET A 24 4.70 15.66 9.15
CA MET A 24 5.55 16.83 8.89
C MET A 24 5.59 17.13 7.38
N ARG A 25 5.46 16.10 6.55
CA ARG A 25 5.55 16.18 5.09
C ARG A 25 4.76 15.05 4.44
N VAL A 26 4.14 15.35 3.30
CA VAL A 26 3.50 14.37 2.43
C VAL A 26 4.10 14.48 1.03
N ASP A 27 4.58 13.36 0.48
CA ASP A 27 5.05 13.25 -0.90
C ASP A 27 4.05 12.45 -1.74
N ILE A 28 3.88 12.83 -3.00
CA ILE A 28 3.18 12.04 -4.01
C ILE A 28 4.19 11.68 -5.09
N ARG A 29 4.33 10.38 -5.36
CA ARG A 29 5.28 9.82 -6.34
C ARG A 29 4.58 8.81 -7.24
N ASN A 30 5.28 8.43 -8.30
CA ASN A 30 4.84 7.36 -9.19
C ASN A 30 5.73 6.14 -8.97
N LEU A 31 5.12 4.96 -9.04
CA LEU A 31 5.80 3.68 -9.11
C LEU A 31 5.48 3.06 -10.46
N ASN A 32 6.51 2.81 -11.26
CA ASN A 32 6.39 2.13 -12.54
C ASN A 32 7.19 0.83 -12.46
N TYR A 33 6.60 -0.26 -12.94
CA TYR A 33 7.23 -1.55 -13.09
C TYR A 33 7.61 -1.77 -14.55
N ASP A 34 8.83 -2.26 -14.77
CA ASP A 34 9.32 -2.61 -16.10
C ASP A 34 8.85 -4.01 -16.50
N ASP A 35 8.77 -4.26 -17.82
CA ASP A 35 8.35 -5.56 -18.41
C ASP A 35 9.21 -6.75 -17.92
N GLY A 36 10.42 -6.50 -17.43
CA GLY A 36 11.33 -7.54 -16.94
C GLY A 36 10.93 -8.19 -15.62
N GLU A 37 10.11 -7.53 -14.80
CA GLU A 37 9.69 -8.05 -13.49
C GLU A 37 8.36 -8.82 -13.54
N GLY A 38 7.69 -8.88 -14.70
CA GLY A 38 6.36 -9.49 -14.84
C GLY A 38 5.22 -8.68 -14.21
N LEU A 39 5.54 -7.52 -13.61
CA LEU A 39 4.60 -6.62 -12.95
C LEU A 39 4.16 -5.44 -13.84
N ALA A 40 4.59 -5.42 -15.10
CA ALA A 40 4.21 -4.40 -16.07
C ALA A 40 2.69 -4.38 -16.26
N GLY A 41 2.07 -3.38 -15.65
CA GLY A 41 0.62 -3.26 -15.57
C GLY A 41 0.14 -2.78 -14.21
N TYR A 42 0.91 -2.97 -13.14
CA TYR A 42 0.52 -2.53 -11.80
C TYR A 42 1.03 -1.14 -11.43
N ASN A 43 1.50 -0.35 -12.40
CA ASN A 43 1.94 1.03 -12.20
C ASN A 43 0.92 1.83 -11.38
N GLY A 44 1.38 2.82 -10.64
CA GLY A 44 0.49 3.54 -9.74
C GLY A 44 1.10 4.74 -9.07
N ASN A 45 0.26 5.41 -8.27
CA ASN A 45 0.69 6.52 -7.44
C ASN A 45 0.98 6.02 -6.03
N VAL A 46 2.08 6.50 -5.45
CA VAL A 46 2.45 6.26 -4.06
C VAL A 46 2.38 7.57 -3.31
N VAL A 47 1.65 7.59 -2.19
CA VAL A 47 1.62 8.70 -1.25
C VAL A 47 2.42 8.29 -0.01
N VAL A 48 3.41 9.08 0.37
CA VAL A 48 4.25 8.84 1.55
C VAL A 48 4.01 9.95 2.55
N GLY A 49 3.48 9.59 3.71
CA GLY A 49 3.33 10.47 4.86
C GLY A 49 4.50 10.30 5.83
N TYR A 50 5.29 11.36 6.00
CA TYR A 50 6.43 11.40 6.92
C TYR A 50 5.99 11.98 8.26
N GLY A 51 5.81 11.11 9.27
CA GLY A 51 5.74 11.51 10.68
C GLY A 51 7.12 11.69 11.29
N ASP A 52 7.20 12.02 12.58
CA ASP A 52 8.47 12.28 13.28
C ASP A 52 9.47 11.11 13.14
N GLU A 53 9.06 9.90 13.52
CA GLU A 53 9.89 8.68 13.43
C GLU A 53 9.21 7.55 12.63
N ALA A 54 8.06 7.87 12.03
CA ALA A 54 7.14 6.91 11.42
C ALA A 54 6.82 7.28 9.97
N LEU A 55 6.61 6.26 9.14
CA LEU A 55 6.19 6.39 7.75
C LEU A 55 4.84 5.70 7.56
N ASP A 56 3.93 6.36 6.86
CA ASP A 56 2.75 5.72 6.30
C ASP A 56 2.84 5.77 4.76
N ILE A 57 2.62 4.63 4.11
CA ILE A 57 2.69 4.50 2.66
C ILE A 57 1.33 4.04 2.13
N PHE A 58 0.84 4.74 1.12
CA PHE A 58 -0.39 4.42 0.42
C PHE A 58 -0.08 4.23 -1.05
N PHE A 59 -0.36 3.06 -1.60
CA PHE A 59 -0.17 2.76 -3.01
C PHE A 59 -1.52 2.59 -3.71
N LEU A 60 -1.74 3.35 -4.78
CA LEU A 60 -2.91 3.23 -5.65
C LEU A 60 -2.44 2.67 -6.99
N SER A 61 -2.73 1.39 -7.23
CA SER A 61 -2.42 0.75 -8.51
C SER A 61 -3.46 1.13 -9.57
N ILE A 62 -3.02 1.32 -10.81
CA ILE A 62 -3.88 1.61 -11.96
C ILE A 62 -4.77 0.40 -12.29
N ASN A 63 -4.23 -0.81 -12.14
CA ASN A 63 -4.94 -2.05 -12.42
C ASN A 63 -5.12 -2.89 -11.16
N LYS A 64 -6.11 -3.79 -11.18
CA LYS A 64 -6.31 -4.74 -10.10
C LYS A 64 -5.09 -5.65 -9.98
N VAL A 65 -4.42 -5.56 -8.84
CA VAL A 65 -3.32 -6.45 -8.44
C VAL A 65 -3.87 -7.85 -8.23
N LYS A 66 -3.23 -8.85 -8.85
CA LYS A 66 -3.51 -10.25 -8.57
C LYS A 66 -2.93 -10.64 -7.22
N ASN A 67 -3.59 -11.55 -6.51
CA ASN A 67 -3.15 -12.01 -5.19
C ASN A 67 -1.73 -12.60 -5.23
N GLU A 68 -1.38 -13.33 -6.29
CA GLU A 68 -0.05 -13.93 -6.49
C GLU A 68 1.08 -12.90 -6.61
N ASP A 69 0.77 -11.69 -7.05
CA ASP A 69 1.74 -10.61 -7.29
C ASP A 69 1.81 -9.62 -6.11
N MET A 70 0.92 -9.75 -5.12
CA MET A 70 0.73 -8.76 -4.06
C MET A 70 1.95 -8.63 -3.15
N ASP A 71 2.55 -9.74 -2.76
CA ASP A 71 3.73 -9.74 -1.89
C ASP A 71 4.93 -9.06 -2.58
N THR A 72 5.15 -9.36 -3.85
CA THR A 72 6.21 -8.71 -4.64
C THR A 72 5.96 -7.21 -4.79
N ILE A 73 4.69 -6.79 -4.95
CA ILE A 73 4.34 -5.36 -4.98
C ILE A 73 4.63 -4.70 -3.63
N CYS A 74 4.25 -5.33 -2.51
CA CYS A 74 4.57 -4.84 -1.17
C CYS A 74 6.08 -4.66 -0.99
N GLU A 75 6.87 -5.67 -1.34
CA GLU A 75 8.34 -5.65 -1.27
C GLU A 75 8.92 -4.48 -2.06
N LYS A 76 8.45 -4.25 -3.29
CA LYS A 76 8.93 -3.16 -4.15
C LYS A 76 8.55 -1.78 -3.62
N VAL A 77 7.34 -1.62 -3.10
CA VAL A 77 6.91 -0.37 -2.47
C VAL A 77 7.76 -0.09 -1.22
N MET A 78 8.03 -1.11 -0.40
CA MET A 78 8.89 -0.97 0.77
C MET A 78 10.34 -0.65 0.40
N GLU A 79 10.91 -1.33 -0.60
CA GLU A 79 12.27 -1.10 -1.08
C GLU A 79 12.46 0.36 -1.47
N GLN A 80 11.52 0.92 -2.24
CA GLN A 80 11.64 2.26 -2.79
C GLN A 80 11.19 3.38 -1.84
N PHE A 81 10.18 3.14 -1.00
CA PHE A 81 9.51 4.21 -0.23
C PHE A 81 9.50 3.98 1.29
N GLY A 82 9.83 2.77 1.75
CA GLY A 82 9.91 2.42 3.19
C GLY A 82 11.21 2.85 3.87
N GLN A 83 12.13 3.50 3.15
CA GLN A 83 13.41 3.93 3.68
C GLN A 83 13.28 5.23 4.51
N GLY A 84 13.99 5.31 5.63
CA GLY A 84 14.16 6.56 6.38
C GLY A 84 13.25 6.77 7.59
N GLY A 85 12.53 5.73 8.04
CA GLY A 85 11.74 5.76 9.26
C GLY A 85 11.11 4.40 9.56
N LYS A 86 10.43 4.26 10.70
CA LYS A 86 9.69 3.03 11.01
C LYS A 86 8.41 3.00 10.15
N LEU A 87 8.30 2.04 9.24
CA LEU A 87 7.08 1.87 8.46
C LEU A 87 5.95 1.38 9.37
N ILE A 88 4.90 2.18 9.52
CA ILE A 88 3.77 1.86 10.41
C ILE A 88 2.60 1.27 9.63
N ASN A 89 2.31 1.81 8.45
CA ASN A 89 1.21 1.33 7.60
C ASN A 89 1.64 1.25 6.14
N LEU A 90 1.27 0.15 5.48
CA LEU A 90 1.27 0.02 4.03
C LEU A 90 -0.16 -0.29 3.57
N ILE A 91 -0.76 0.60 2.78
CA ILE A 91 -2.11 0.39 2.26
C ILE A 91 -2.05 0.27 0.74
N ILE A 92 -2.53 -0.83 0.19
CA ILE A 92 -2.61 -1.06 -1.25
C ILE A 92 -4.06 -0.99 -1.70
N TYR A 93 -4.35 0.00 -2.53
CA TYR A 93 -5.64 0.17 -3.19
C TYR A 93 -5.57 -0.49 -4.57
N ASN A 94 -6.11 -1.70 -4.68
CA ASN A 94 -6.12 -2.51 -5.90
C ASN A 94 -7.54 -2.70 -6.50
N GLY A 95 -8.48 -1.84 -6.11
CA GLY A 95 -9.92 -2.04 -6.35
C GLY A 95 -10.65 -2.56 -5.11
N ASP A 96 -9.95 -3.22 -4.21
CA ASP A 96 -10.38 -3.49 -2.83
C ASP A 96 -9.40 -2.80 -1.86
N ALA A 97 -9.88 -2.26 -0.75
CA ALA A 97 -9.05 -1.55 0.21
C ALA A 97 -8.40 -2.54 1.18
N THR A 98 -7.28 -3.14 0.78
CA THR A 98 -6.51 -4.03 1.66
C THR A 98 -5.46 -3.23 2.43
N ILE A 99 -5.50 -3.35 3.75
CA ILE A 99 -4.57 -2.69 4.68
C ILE A 99 -3.55 -3.73 5.15
N TYR A 100 -2.27 -3.48 4.91
CA TYR A 100 -1.16 -4.24 5.47
C TYR A 100 -0.55 -3.43 6.64
N ASN A 101 -0.81 -3.88 7.87
CA ASN A 101 -0.15 -3.33 9.04
C ASN A 101 1.13 -4.13 9.30
N LEU A 102 2.28 -3.50 9.11
CA LEU A 102 3.59 -4.14 9.25
C LEU A 102 4.15 -4.05 10.68
N ASN A 103 3.41 -3.45 11.62
CA ASN A 103 3.75 -3.48 13.04
C ASN A 103 3.16 -4.67 13.80
N GLU A 104 2.16 -5.35 13.22
CA GLU A 104 1.68 -6.60 13.76
C GLU A 104 2.62 -7.68 13.24
N GLU A 105 3.31 -8.38 14.15
CA GLU A 105 4.09 -9.59 13.83
C GLU A 105 3.23 -10.76 13.30
N ASP A 106 1.97 -10.50 12.93
CA ASP A 106 1.09 -11.47 12.29
C ASP A 106 1.22 -11.34 10.76
N TYR A 107 2.39 -11.73 10.24
CA TYR A 107 2.38 -12.42 8.95
C TYR A 107 1.44 -13.61 9.15
N PRO A 108 0.35 -13.78 8.38
CA PRO A 108 -0.33 -15.05 8.37
C PRO A 108 0.70 -16.05 7.86
N GLU A 109 1.28 -16.83 8.77
CA GLU A 109 2.01 -18.03 8.40
C GLU A 109 1.08 -18.79 7.47
N HIS A 110 1.50 -18.93 6.21
CA HIS A 110 0.92 -19.92 5.31
C HIS A 110 1.12 -21.27 6.01
N SER A 111 0.10 -21.64 6.79
CA SER A 111 0.00 -22.92 7.47
C SER A 111 -0.22 -23.96 6.38
N ASN A 112 0.85 -24.66 6.01
CA ASN A 112 0.77 -25.95 5.32
C ASN A 112 0.20 -27.01 6.26
#